data_AF-A0AAD6DXE2-F1
#
_entry.id   AF-A0AAD6DXE2-F1
#
_cell.length_a   1.000
_cell.length_b   1.000
_cell.length_c   1.000
_cell.angle_alpha   90.00
_cell.angle_beta   90.00
_cell.angle_gamma   90.00
#
_symmetry.space_group_name_H-M   'P 1'
#
loop_
_entity.id
_entity.type
_entity.pdbx_description
1 polymer ?
#
loop_
_entity_poly.entity_id
_entity_poly.type
_entity_poly.pdbx_seq_one_letter_code
_entity_poly.pdbx_strand_id
1 'polypeptide(L)'
;MRLSISCDACRRAKVKCVHDGSPPCKRCQRIKAQECILTDPRVSRPEKSKGNAKQQTSRKRKAVSRVSPNIESDHSLNTVTPSDIITGQRNPISSLPQATVISAIETYRKKFPVANFLHYPSLISDISSNFQSVDPIFVASLLSLCRRFMVDGALEDEQVYADYARENLAHRVLEAPSLYLAQSLVIISFYEWGTGRPYQAWMYSGMATYMIQSLLKMADDSMEHNPHDFHASQTQYEQLVRTYWVCFAQDCELSSGARQHFALSFSNISVPLPISDRDFTFNQVPERRLMPADMNKNCSLAGNFTIEHGLTIVTRGFDIFEELEEWRSLQDKTVQYPDTPVQAQVSLGYGELFAYINLLYFMSILFLHRDRFLSNLKPHSDVFHDTTHDDQYQPYTIKQLFEAAQRIGGVLSALETSEAAVMTPYSGFSVFVAAHINMYGTIAPAHYPGGLERAEEEKSHNLKYLERLSKFWPVGRSWWRTVQEANRFYEIVKNSQTHPETGMHSPRRFALAGTLDEYGDIRSRPRAMSAEPGTTQSSHHVHRPASTPSLEGDASVFPRDGSAILGHPDFETDMFQWPFIDASWAAGFDAGLDGLWHNLGLFDPNPSLR
;
A
#
# COMPACT_ATOMS: atom_id res chain seq x y z
N MET A 1 17.96 33.30 -4.34
CA MET A 1 18.64 32.61 -3.20
C MET A 1 19.96 33.31 -2.90
N ARG A 2 20.32 33.50 -1.62
CA ARG A 2 21.69 33.89 -1.23
C ARG A 2 22.51 32.63 -0.96
N LEU A 3 23.65 32.48 -1.64
CA LEU A 3 24.52 31.30 -1.52
C LEU A 3 25.31 31.35 -0.20
N SER A 4 25.36 30.24 0.54
CA SER A 4 26.11 30.12 1.79
C SER A 4 27.59 29.80 1.55
N ILE A 5 28.34 30.79 1.07
CA ILE A 5 29.78 30.70 0.86
C ILE A 5 30.48 30.48 2.23
N SER A 6 31.63 29.79 2.26
CA SER A 6 32.40 29.56 3.49
C SER A 6 33.89 29.47 3.20
N CYS A 7 34.77 29.92 4.10
CA CYS A 7 36.21 29.76 3.87
C CYS A 7 36.72 28.33 4.17
N ASP A 8 37.73 27.89 3.40
CA ASP A 8 38.30 26.54 3.51
C ASP A 8 38.87 26.22 4.90
N ALA A 9 39.30 27.24 5.65
CA ALA A 9 39.77 27.08 7.02
C ALA A 9 38.61 26.78 8.00
N CYS A 10 37.47 27.45 7.86
CA CYS A 10 36.27 27.15 8.66
C CYS A 10 35.63 25.82 8.25
N ARG A 11 35.63 25.50 6.95
CA ARG A 11 35.12 24.23 6.39
C ARG A 11 35.93 23.03 6.90
N ARG A 12 37.27 23.07 6.79
CA ARG A 12 38.17 22.04 7.35
C ARG A 12 38.04 21.89 8.87
N ALA A 13 37.85 23.00 9.59
CA ALA A 13 37.63 22.98 11.03
C ALA A 13 36.17 22.70 11.45
N LYS A 14 35.27 22.33 10.52
CA LYS A 14 33.83 22.05 10.74
C LYS A 14 33.11 23.08 11.62
N VAL A 15 33.29 24.39 11.36
CA VAL A 15 32.56 25.46 12.06
C VAL A 15 31.81 26.41 11.13
N LYS A 16 30.81 27.10 11.69
CA LYS A 16 30.10 28.22 11.05
C LYS A 16 31.09 29.31 10.65
N CYS A 17 31.17 29.60 9.35
CA CYS A 17 31.88 30.75 8.83
C CYS A 17 31.00 32.00 8.99
N VAL A 18 31.59 33.15 9.34
CA VAL A 18 30.85 34.42 9.48
C VAL A 18 31.66 35.54 8.85
N HIS A 19 31.13 36.14 7.79
CA HIS A 19 31.68 37.25 7.02
C HIS A 19 30.54 38.11 6.48
N ASP A 20 30.85 39.30 5.97
CA ASP A 20 29.94 40.19 5.25
C ASP A 20 29.75 39.80 3.77
N GLY A 21 30.75 39.10 3.20
CA GLY A 21 30.87 38.78 1.77
C GLY A 21 32.33 38.76 1.32
N SER A 22 33.20 39.45 2.07
CA SER A 22 34.65 39.53 1.86
C SER A 22 35.45 38.67 2.86
N PRO A 23 36.67 38.26 2.52
CA PRO A 23 37.64 37.77 3.49
C PRO A 23 38.43 38.93 4.15
N PRO A 24 38.95 38.75 5.38
CA PRO A 24 38.92 37.54 6.19
C PRO A 24 37.65 37.43 7.04
N CYS A 25 37.12 36.20 7.19
CA CYS A 25 35.98 35.95 8.07
C CYS A 25 36.34 36.18 9.55
N LYS A 26 35.34 36.45 10.40
CA LYS A 26 35.53 36.82 11.82
C LYS A 26 36.35 35.79 12.63
N ARG A 27 36.32 34.50 12.27
CA ARG A 27 37.21 33.48 12.89
C ARG A 27 38.65 33.63 12.43
N CYS A 28 38.89 33.70 11.12
CA CYS A 28 40.24 33.84 10.54
C CYS A 28 40.94 35.12 11.01
N GLN A 29 40.20 36.23 11.08
CA GLN A 29 40.70 37.51 11.62
C GLN A 29 41.13 37.37 13.09
N ARG A 30 40.29 36.77 13.95
CA ARG A 30 40.58 36.58 15.39
C ARG A 30 41.82 35.72 15.63
N ILE A 31 42.00 34.64 14.86
CA ILE A 31 43.15 33.73 15.02
C ILE A 31 44.38 34.16 14.21
N LYS A 32 44.35 35.33 13.55
CA LYS A 32 45.39 35.83 12.64
C LYS A 32 45.84 34.78 11.61
N ALA A 33 44.88 34.06 11.02
CA ALA A 33 45.17 33.10 9.95
C ALA A 33 45.77 33.85 8.74
N GLN A 34 46.91 33.36 8.22
CA GLN A 34 47.60 34.00 7.08
C GLN A 34 46.76 34.02 5.80
N GLU A 35 45.88 33.04 5.61
CA GLU A 35 44.96 32.98 4.47
C GLU A 35 43.51 32.80 4.91
N CYS A 36 42.60 33.46 4.19
CA CYS A 36 41.17 33.24 4.27
C CYS A 36 40.58 33.38 2.86
N ILE A 37 40.37 32.26 2.17
CA ILE A 37 39.74 32.24 0.85
C ILE A 37 38.31 31.74 1.03
N LEU A 38 37.33 32.54 0.63
CA LEU A 38 35.91 32.16 0.57
C LEU A 38 35.69 31.33 -0.70
N THR A 39 35.18 30.11 -0.58
CA THR A 39 34.96 29.20 -1.71
C THR A 39 33.50 28.78 -1.78
N ASP A 40 32.90 28.80 -2.97
CA ASP A 40 31.60 28.18 -3.19
C ASP A 40 31.79 26.65 -3.35
N PRO A 41 31.08 25.80 -2.59
CA PRO A 41 31.21 24.35 -2.69
C PRO A 41 30.77 23.76 -4.04
N ARG A 42 30.12 24.53 -4.92
CA ARG A 42 29.64 24.09 -6.24
C ARG A 42 30.67 24.23 -7.37
N VAL A 43 31.79 24.93 -7.13
CA VAL A 43 32.79 25.23 -8.16
C VAL A 43 34.03 24.36 -7.97
N SER A 44 34.04 23.19 -8.61
CA SER A 44 35.23 22.35 -8.73
C SER A 44 36.37 23.10 -9.41
N ARG A 45 37.57 23.07 -8.81
CA ARG A 45 38.75 23.76 -9.33
C ARG A 45 39.42 22.89 -10.42
N PRO A 46 39.93 23.46 -11.53
CA PRO A 46 40.67 22.70 -12.53
C PRO A 46 41.96 22.08 -11.94
N GLU A 47 42.35 20.92 -12.47
CA GLU A 47 43.58 20.23 -12.06
C GLU A 47 44.85 21.06 -12.32
N LYS A 48 45.87 20.84 -11.50
CA LYS A 48 47.27 21.14 -11.86
C LYS A 48 48.16 19.96 -11.45
N SER A 49 49.07 19.59 -12.36
CA SER A 49 49.69 18.27 -12.38
C SER A 49 51.07 18.18 -11.73
N LYS A 50 51.34 17.03 -11.09
CA LYS A 50 52.65 16.38 -10.86
C LYS A 50 53.66 17.08 -9.91
N GLY A 51 54.16 16.31 -8.93
CA GLY A 51 55.30 16.66 -8.07
C GLY A 51 55.76 15.42 -7.27
N ASN A 52 57.04 15.04 -7.40
CA ASN A 52 57.54 13.71 -7.02
C ASN A 52 57.67 13.42 -5.51
N ALA A 53 57.24 12.21 -5.13
CA ALA A 53 57.82 11.25 -4.18
C ALA A 53 58.71 11.69 -2.99
N LYS A 54 58.43 11.09 -1.82
CA LYS A 54 59.48 10.45 -0.96
C LYS A 54 58.89 9.41 0.02
N GLN A 55 59.75 8.50 0.48
CA GLN A 55 59.46 7.39 1.40
C GLN A 55 59.76 7.76 2.87
N GLN A 56 59.12 7.10 3.84
CA GLN A 56 59.69 6.49 5.07
C GLN A 56 58.55 5.98 6.01
N THR A 57 58.29 4.67 6.18
CA THR A 57 58.97 3.58 6.94
C THR A 57 58.50 3.36 8.40
N SER A 58 57.80 2.23 8.62
CA SER A 58 57.73 1.43 9.87
C SER A 58 56.99 2.04 11.10
N ARG A 59 56.38 1.28 12.03
CA ARG A 59 56.71 -0.07 12.57
C ARG A 59 55.48 -0.95 12.89
N LYS A 60 55.70 -2.27 13.02
CA LYS A 60 54.75 -3.30 13.53
C LYS A 60 54.95 -3.55 15.03
N ARG A 61 53.93 -4.06 15.76
CA ARG A 61 53.97 -5.39 16.46
C ARG A 61 52.75 -5.68 17.38
N LYS A 62 52.17 -6.88 17.20
CA LYS A 62 51.71 -7.91 18.21
C LYS A 62 50.81 -7.47 19.40
N ALA A 63 50.07 -8.33 20.11
CA ALA A 63 49.91 -9.80 20.17
C ALA A 63 48.38 -10.15 20.23
N VAL A 64 47.81 -11.31 20.61
CA VAL A 64 48.25 -12.61 21.19
C VAL A 64 47.37 -13.74 20.57
N SER A 65 47.67 -15.02 20.79
CA SER A 65 46.82 -16.18 20.45
C SER A 65 46.44 -17.02 21.69
N ARG A 66 45.31 -17.74 21.63
CA ARG A 66 44.97 -18.89 22.49
C ARG A 66 44.32 -20.01 21.67
N VAL A 67 44.23 -21.22 22.26
CA VAL A 67 44.13 -22.52 21.54
C VAL A 67 42.77 -23.20 21.77
N SER A 68 42.39 -24.05 20.81
CA SER A 68 41.17 -24.89 20.72
C SER A 68 40.98 -25.93 21.84
N PRO A 69 39.87 -26.69 21.83
CA PRO A 69 39.91 -27.99 21.15
C PRO A 69 38.69 -28.29 20.23
N ASN A 70 38.76 -29.43 19.52
CA ASN A 70 37.76 -29.92 18.56
C ASN A 70 36.53 -30.56 19.24
N ILE A 71 35.42 -30.64 18.50
CA ILE A 71 34.52 -31.81 18.40
C ILE A 71 34.29 -32.06 16.89
N GLU A 72 33.87 -33.27 16.51
CA GLU A 72 34.08 -33.84 15.18
C GLU A 72 33.08 -33.42 14.08
N SER A 73 33.50 -33.65 12.84
CA SER A 73 32.72 -33.44 11.62
C SER A 73 31.94 -34.69 11.20
N ASP A 74 30.85 -34.48 10.48
CA ASP A 74 30.36 -35.46 9.51
C ASP A 74 30.24 -34.78 8.12
N HIS A 75 30.52 -35.51 7.05
CA HIS A 75 30.82 -34.96 5.73
C HIS A 75 29.83 -35.41 4.65
N SER A 76 29.00 -34.49 4.16
CA SER A 76 28.32 -34.62 2.86
C SER A 76 28.89 -33.59 1.88
N LEU A 77 29.69 -34.06 0.91
CA LEU A 77 30.38 -33.23 -0.07
C LEU A 77 29.45 -32.82 -1.21
N ASN A 78 29.06 -31.54 -1.26
CA ASN A 78 28.64 -30.87 -2.49
C ASN A 78 29.75 -29.89 -2.91
N THR A 79 30.35 -30.11 -4.08
CA THR A 79 31.37 -29.23 -4.66
C THR A 79 30.74 -27.95 -5.18
N VAL A 80 30.77 -26.90 -4.36
CA VAL A 80 30.40 -25.53 -4.76
C VAL A 80 31.43 -25.01 -5.76
N THR A 81 30.95 -24.52 -6.90
CA THR A 81 31.78 -23.88 -7.93
C THR A 81 32.14 -22.44 -7.54
N PRO A 82 33.33 -21.90 -7.90
CA PRO A 82 33.72 -20.54 -7.54
C PRO A 82 32.89 -19.40 -8.17
N SER A 83 31.84 -19.72 -8.94
CA SER A 83 30.96 -18.75 -9.62
C SER A 83 29.71 -18.39 -8.80
N ASP A 84 29.38 -19.17 -7.77
CA ASP A 84 28.13 -19.04 -7.01
C ASP A 84 28.16 -17.98 -5.89
N ILE A 85 29.23 -17.18 -5.80
CA ILE A 85 29.48 -16.24 -4.69
C ILE A 85 29.67 -14.80 -5.20
N ILE A 86 28.58 -14.03 -5.12
CA ILE A 86 28.59 -12.57 -5.06
C ILE A 86 27.93 -12.20 -3.71
N THR A 87 28.41 -11.15 -3.04
CA THR A 87 28.16 -10.74 -1.62
C THR A 87 28.51 -11.77 -0.53
N GLY A 88 28.33 -13.07 -0.77
CA GLY A 88 28.56 -14.14 0.22
C GLY A 88 27.31 -14.98 0.51
N GLN A 89 26.14 -14.60 0.00
CA GLN A 89 24.96 -15.46 -0.01
C GLN A 89 25.06 -16.55 -1.08
N ARG A 90 24.42 -17.70 -0.83
CA ARG A 90 24.07 -18.68 -1.87
C ARG A 90 23.01 -18.04 -2.77
N ASN A 91 23.21 -18.05 -4.09
CA ASN A 91 22.16 -17.77 -5.06
C ASN A 91 21.10 -18.90 -5.01
N PRO A 92 19.82 -18.62 -4.65
CA PRO A 92 18.78 -19.65 -4.60
C PRO A 92 18.21 -19.99 -5.99
N ILE A 93 18.63 -19.28 -7.05
CA ILE A 93 18.13 -19.41 -8.42
C ILE A 93 19.01 -20.33 -9.28
N SER A 94 20.32 -20.43 -9.01
CA SER A 94 21.27 -21.13 -9.89
C SER A 94 21.03 -22.64 -9.99
N SER A 95 20.31 -23.24 -9.04
CA SER A 95 19.94 -24.66 -9.05
C SER A 95 18.49 -24.95 -9.49
N LEU A 96 17.72 -23.96 -9.95
CA LEU A 96 16.31 -24.14 -10.29
C LEU A 96 16.09 -24.68 -11.73
N PRO A 97 15.16 -25.64 -11.94
CA PRO A 97 14.75 -26.05 -13.28
C PRO A 97 14.05 -24.93 -14.05
N GLN A 98 14.34 -24.80 -15.35
CA GLN A 98 13.63 -23.88 -16.26
C GLN A 98 12.10 -24.05 -16.19
N ALA A 99 11.61 -25.30 -16.11
CA ALA A 99 10.19 -25.61 -16.01
C ALA A 99 9.52 -25.04 -14.73
N THR A 100 10.23 -25.04 -13.60
CA THR A 100 9.77 -24.44 -12.34
C THR A 100 9.64 -22.92 -12.49
N VAL A 101 10.58 -22.26 -13.19
CA VAL A 101 10.52 -20.81 -13.42
C VAL A 101 9.41 -20.45 -14.43
N ILE A 102 9.22 -21.23 -15.49
CA ILE A 102 8.09 -21.06 -16.42
C ILE A 102 6.75 -21.25 -15.70
N SER A 103 6.64 -22.22 -14.79
CA SER A 103 5.47 -22.40 -13.92
C SER A 103 5.24 -21.20 -12.99
N ALA A 104 6.30 -20.56 -12.48
CA ALA A 104 6.19 -19.31 -11.72
C ALA A 104 5.70 -18.14 -12.58
N ILE A 105 6.07 -18.09 -13.87
CA ILE A 105 5.63 -17.05 -14.81
C ILE A 105 4.14 -17.19 -15.13
N GLU A 106 3.65 -18.39 -15.43
CA GLU A 106 2.20 -18.60 -15.65
C GLU A 106 1.39 -18.41 -14.36
N THR A 107 1.97 -18.75 -13.20
CA THR A 107 1.39 -18.42 -11.87
C THR A 107 1.28 -16.91 -11.69
N TYR A 108 2.33 -16.16 -12.01
CA TYR A 108 2.34 -14.70 -11.95
C TYR A 108 1.28 -14.08 -12.85
N ARG A 109 1.28 -14.46 -14.13
CA ARG A 109 0.32 -14.03 -15.15
C ARG A 109 -1.13 -14.25 -14.71
N LYS A 110 -1.43 -15.42 -14.14
CA LYS A 110 -2.79 -15.77 -13.70
C LYS A 110 -3.20 -15.10 -12.39
N LYS A 111 -2.29 -14.94 -11.42
CA LYS A 111 -2.65 -14.41 -10.08
C LYS A 111 -2.38 -12.92 -9.87
N PHE A 112 -1.61 -12.28 -10.76
CA PHE A 112 -1.33 -10.84 -10.74
C PHE A 112 -1.54 -10.22 -12.14
N PRO A 113 -2.71 -10.42 -12.80
CA PRO A 113 -2.94 -9.94 -14.17
C PRO A 113 -2.95 -8.41 -14.29
N VAL A 114 -3.07 -7.68 -13.18
CA VAL A 114 -2.90 -6.22 -13.13
C VAL A 114 -1.45 -5.78 -13.26
N ALA A 115 -0.50 -6.70 -13.07
CA ALA A 115 0.93 -6.46 -13.23
C ALA A 115 1.44 -6.99 -14.60
N ASN A 116 0.58 -6.95 -15.62
CA ASN A 116 0.88 -7.46 -16.97
C ASN A 116 1.80 -6.52 -17.77
N PHE A 117 3.06 -6.42 -17.36
CA PHE A 117 4.15 -5.71 -18.06
C PHE A 117 5.22 -6.65 -18.65
N LEU A 118 5.01 -7.97 -18.55
CA LEU A 118 5.95 -8.97 -19.04
C LEU A 118 5.54 -9.46 -20.41
N HIS A 119 6.44 -9.39 -21.40
CA HIS A 119 6.20 -10.04 -22.67
C HIS A 119 6.46 -11.55 -22.54
N TYR A 120 5.45 -12.28 -22.07
CA TYR A 120 5.55 -13.71 -21.74
C TYR A 120 6.17 -14.58 -22.84
N PRO A 121 5.86 -14.42 -24.15
CA PRO A 121 6.49 -15.23 -25.20
C PRO A 121 8.01 -15.06 -25.28
N SER A 122 8.52 -13.82 -25.15
CA SER A 122 9.96 -13.57 -25.13
C SER A 122 10.60 -14.13 -23.85
N LEU A 123 10.03 -13.83 -22.68
CA LEU A 123 10.60 -14.27 -21.41
C LEU A 123 10.68 -15.81 -21.29
N ILE A 124 9.66 -16.53 -21.78
CA ILE A 124 9.66 -18.00 -21.81
C ILE A 124 10.68 -18.53 -22.83
N SER A 125 10.83 -17.86 -23.99
CA SER A 125 11.87 -18.18 -24.99
C SER A 125 13.27 -17.98 -24.43
N ASP A 126 13.53 -16.87 -23.74
CA ASP A 126 14.83 -16.53 -23.14
C ASP A 126 15.22 -17.53 -22.05
N ILE A 127 14.28 -17.87 -21.15
CA ILE A 127 14.50 -18.88 -20.10
C ILE A 127 14.79 -20.25 -20.71
N SER A 128 14.04 -20.65 -21.73
CA SER A 128 14.21 -21.95 -22.39
C SER A 128 15.54 -22.05 -23.14
N SER A 129 15.97 -20.96 -23.77
CA SER A 129 17.17 -20.91 -24.62
C SER A 129 18.45 -20.67 -23.83
N ASN A 130 18.43 -19.76 -22.87
CA ASN A 130 19.56 -19.41 -22.01
C ASN A 130 19.09 -18.79 -20.68
N PHE A 131 18.72 -19.62 -19.71
CA PHE A 131 18.28 -19.18 -18.39
C PHE A 131 19.28 -18.24 -17.68
N GLN A 132 20.59 -18.36 -17.94
CA GLN A 132 21.62 -17.49 -17.36
C GLN A 132 21.60 -16.05 -17.90
N SER A 133 20.79 -15.75 -18.92
CA SER A 133 20.58 -14.38 -19.43
C SER A 133 19.51 -13.59 -18.66
N VAL A 134 18.69 -14.26 -17.84
CA VAL A 134 17.63 -13.61 -17.05
C VAL A 134 18.18 -13.21 -15.68
N ASP A 135 17.88 -11.99 -15.24
CA ASP A 135 18.41 -11.46 -13.97
C ASP A 135 17.91 -12.30 -12.77
N PRO A 136 18.78 -12.90 -11.94
CA PRO A 136 18.36 -13.73 -10.82
C PRO A 136 17.57 -12.95 -9.75
N ILE A 137 17.73 -11.62 -9.67
CA ILE A 137 16.94 -10.76 -8.77
C ILE A 137 15.48 -10.72 -9.23
N PHE A 138 15.26 -10.67 -10.55
CA PHE A 138 13.93 -10.71 -11.14
C PHE A 138 13.25 -12.06 -10.88
N VAL A 139 13.96 -13.17 -11.08
CA VAL A 139 13.43 -14.52 -10.80
C VAL A 139 13.14 -14.70 -9.30
N ALA A 140 14.00 -14.20 -8.41
CA ALA A 140 13.76 -14.23 -6.97
C ALA A 140 12.56 -13.37 -6.55
N SER A 141 12.40 -12.18 -7.13
CA SER A 141 11.23 -11.33 -6.90
C SER A 141 9.95 -12.04 -7.37
N LEU A 142 9.97 -12.64 -8.56
CA LEU A 142 8.85 -13.42 -9.11
C LEU A 142 8.46 -14.58 -8.18
N LEU A 143 9.45 -15.33 -7.69
CA LEU A 143 9.23 -16.49 -6.82
C LEU A 143 8.74 -16.09 -5.43
N SER A 144 9.25 -15.01 -4.81
CA SER A 144 8.73 -14.56 -3.51
C SER A 144 7.23 -14.25 -3.58
N LEU A 145 6.77 -13.67 -4.69
CA LEU A 145 5.36 -13.39 -4.91
C LEU A 145 4.54 -14.67 -5.20
N CYS A 146 5.04 -15.54 -6.09
CA CYS A 146 4.27 -16.67 -6.65
C CYS A 146 4.32 -17.97 -5.85
N ARG A 147 5.39 -18.21 -5.08
CA ARG A 147 5.68 -19.49 -4.38
C ARG A 147 4.50 -20.05 -3.58
N ARG A 148 3.73 -19.19 -2.92
CA ARG A 148 2.54 -19.50 -2.12
C ARG A 148 1.38 -20.16 -2.89
N PHE A 149 1.39 -20.07 -4.22
CA PHE A 149 0.39 -20.67 -5.11
C PHE A 149 0.92 -21.90 -5.86
N MET A 150 2.19 -22.27 -5.67
CA MET A 150 2.86 -23.33 -6.41
C MET A 150 3.04 -24.59 -5.56
N VAL A 151 2.70 -25.75 -6.12
CA VAL A 151 2.94 -27.07 -5.51
C VAL A 151 4.17 -27.71 -6.15
N ASP A 152 5.33 -27.07 -5.95
CA ASP A 152 6.64 -27.61 -6.31
C ASP A 152 7.47 -27.87 -5.04
N GLY A 153 8.09 -29.06 -4.97
CA GLY A 153 8.97 -29.48 -3.88
C GLY A 153 10.43 -29.08 -4.07
N ALA A 154 10.83 -28.62 -5.26
CA ALA A 154 12.15 -28.07 -5.54
C ALA A 154 12.29 -26.60 -5.09
N LEU A 155 11.18 -25.93 -4.77
CA LEU A 155 11.16 -24.53 -4.34
C LEU A 155 11.27 -24.40 -2.81
N GLU A 156 12.17 -23.53 -2.38
CA GLU A 156 12.34 -23.09 -0.99
C GLU A 156 11.17 -22.17 -0.55
N ASP A 157 11.19 -21.69 0.70
CA ASP A 157 10.17 -20.76 1.23
C ASP A 157 10.21 -19.41 0.49
N GLU A 158 9.06 -18.74 0.31
CA GLU A 158 8.98 -17.42 -0.35
C GLU A 158 9.93 -16.38 0.26
N GLN A 159 10.17 -16.47 1.57
CA GLN A 159 11.03 -15.56 2.30
C GLN A 159 12.51 -15.69 1.87
N VAL A 160 12.98 -16.86 1.45
CA VAL A 160 14.36 -17.06 0.95
C VAL A 160 14.57 -16.26 -0.33
N TYR A 161 13.61 -16.34 -1.26
CA TYR A 161 13.64 -15.56 -2.49
C TYR A 161 13.46 -14.07 -2.23
N ALA A 162 12.62 -13.69 -1.25
CA ALA A 162 12.45 -12.29 -0.86
C ALA A 162 13.71 -11.68 -0.22
N ASP A 163 14.41 -12.41 0.64
CA ASP A 163 15.64 -11.95 1.28
C ASP A 163 16.76 -11.76 0.27
N TYR A 164 16.95 -12.71 -0.65
CA TYR A 164 17.90 -12.58 -1.76
C TYR A 164 17.56 -11.39 -2.66
N ALA A 165 16.28 -11.22 -3.04
CA ALA A 165 15.83 -10.08 -3.84
C ALA A 165 16.09 -8.75 -3.12
N ARG A 166 15.72 -8.62 -1.84
CA ARG A 166 15.89 -7.37 -1.08
C ARG A 166 17.35 -6.99 -0.87
N GLU A 167 18.25 -7.93 -0.57
CA GLU A 167 19.69 -7.65 -0.43
C GLU A 167 20.28 -7.14 -1.75
N ASN A 168 20.05 -7.86 -2.85
CA ASN A 168 20.63 -7.50 -4.14
C ASN A 168 20.00 -6.23 -4.75
N LEU A 169 18.69 -5.98 -4.54
CA LEU A 169 18.06 -4.71 -4.90
C LEU A 169 18.64 -3.54 -4.11
N ALA A 170 18.85 -3.68 -2.79
CA ALA A 170 19.44 -2.62 -1.97
C ALA A 170 20.87 -2.25 -2.41
N HIS A 171 21.63 -3.20 -2.94
CA HIS A 171 22.95 -2.93 -3.55
C HIS A 171 22.85 -2.25 -4.92
N ARG A 172 21.86 -2.61 -5.75
CA ARG A 172 21.78 -2.18 -7.16
C ARG A 172 20.88 -0.99 -7.44
N VAL A 173 20.08 -0.52 -6.47
CA VAL A 173 19.13 0.60 -6.66
C VAL A 173 19.80 1.95 -7.00
N LEU A 174 21.11 2.08 -6.78
CA LEU A 174 21.91 3.25 -7.15
C LEU A 174 22.79 3.03 -8.41
N GLU A 175 22.62 1.90 -9.11
CA GLU A 175 23.22 1.65 -10.43
C GLU A 175 22.45 2.41 -11.53
N ALA A 176 22.89 2.27 -12.78
CA ALA A 176 22.08 2.70 -13.92
C ALA A 176 20.75 1.91 -13.94
N PRO A 177 19.59 2.55 -14.19
CA PRO A 177 18.31 1.87 -14.18
C PRO A 177 18.25 0.83 -15.31
N SER A 178 17.57 -0.29 -15.06
CA SER A 178 17.31 -1.31 -16.06
C SER A 178 15.86 -1.80 -15.94
N LEU A 179 15.30 -2.32 -17.03
CA LEU A 179 13.93 -2.81 -17.04
C LEU A 179 13.74 -3.95 -16.03
N TYR A 180 14.69 -4.89 -15.93
CA TYR A 180 14.66 -5.96 -14.94
C TYR A 180 14.72 -5.44 -13.49
N LEU A 181 15.50 -4.39 -13.18
CA LEU A 181 15.52 -3.79 -11.84
C LEU A 181 14.19 -3.10 -11.53
N ALA A 182 13.65 -2.28 -12.44
CA ALA A 182 12.36 -1.62 -12.26
C ALA A 182 11.22 -2.64 -12.05
N GLN A 183 11.18 -3.70 -12.86
CA GLN A 183 10.17 -4.76 -12.74
C GLN A 183 10.35 -5.60 -11.46
N SER A 184 11.58 -5.87 -11.03
CA SER A 184 11.84 -6.52 -9.73
C SER A 184 11.33 -5.69 -8.55
N LEU A 185 11.51 -4.36 -8.61
CA LEU A 185 11.02 -3.42 -7.59
C LEU A 185 9.48 -3.39 -7.53
N VAL A 186 8.79 -3.43 -8.68
CA VAL A 186 7.32 -3.57 -8.74
C VAL A 186 6.84 -4.89 -8.13
N ILE A 187 7.48 -6.01 -8.46
CA ILE A 187 7.08 -7.34 -7.99
C ILE A 187 7.31 -7.49 -6.48
N ILE A 188 8.47 -7.05 -5.97
CA ILE A 188 8.76 -7.12 -4.53
C ILE A 188 7.85 -6.15 -3.75
N SER A 189 7.40 -5.04 -4.32
CA SER A 189 6.42 -4.14 -3.68
C SER A 189 5.11 -4.88 -3.32
N PHE A 190 4.55 -5.67 -4.26
CA PHE A 190 3.37 -6.50 -3.97
C PHE A 190 3.63 -7.55 -2.88
N TYR A 191 4.85 -8.12 -2.82
CA TYR A 191 5.24 -9.07 -1.77
C TYR A 191 5.31 -8.39 -0.39
N GLU A 192 5.98 -7.24 -0.30
CA GLU A 192 6.12 -6.48 0.94
C GLU A 192 4.76 -6.01 1.48
N TRP A 193 3.84 -5.56 0.60
CA TRP A 193 2.49 -5.17 1.00
C TRP A 193 1.69 -6.38 1.52
N GLY A 194 1.64 -7.48 0.76
CA GLY A 194 0.95 -8.71 1.16
C GLY A 194 1.54 -9.39 2.41
N THR A 195 2.81 -9.15 2.72
CA THR A 195 3.47 -9.61 3.96
C THR A 195 3.38 -8.60 5.12
N GLY A 196 2.62 -7.51 4.95
CA GLY A 196 2.28 -6.57 6.03
C GLY A 196 3.37 -5.53 6.32
N ARG A 197 4.17 -5.15 5.32
CA ARG A 197 5.26 -4.17 5.43
C ARG A 197 5.03 -2.99 4.46
N PRO A 198 3.96 -2.19 4.65
CA PRO A 198 3.50 -1.20 3.67
C PRO A 198 4.55 -0.12 3.34
N TYR A 199 5.32 0.35 4.33
CA TYR A 199 6.42 1.30 4.07
C TYR A 199 7.48 0.74 3.10
N GLN A 200 7.81 -0.55 3.21
CA GLN A 200 8.76 -1.17 2.27
C GLN A 200 8.14 -1.30 0.87
N ALA A 201 6.86 -1.66 0.77
CA ALA A 201 6.14 -1.68 -0.50
C ALA A 201 6.13 -0.31 -1.19
N TRP A 202 5.80 0.75 -0.45
CA TRP A 202 5.80 2.13 -0.94
C TRP A 202 7.19 2.58 -1.39
N MET A 203 8.23 2.33 -0.59
CA MET A 203 9.62 2.61 -0.98
C MET A 203 10.02 1.87 -2.27
N TYR A 204 9.69 0.59 -2.41
CA TYR A 204 9.99 -0.17 -3.63
C TYR A 204 9.21 0.34 -4.86
N SER A 205 7.93 0.71 -4.71
CA SER A 205 7.13 1.34 -5.78
C SER A 205 7.70 2.69 -6.21
N GLY A 206 8.07 3.56 -5.25
CA GLY A 206 8.71 4.85 -5.56
C GLY A 206 10.05 4.69 -6.28
N MET A 207 10.88 3.72 -5.86
CA MET A 207 12.15 3.42 -6.54
C MET A 207 11.93 2.85 -7.96
N ALA A 208 10.91 1.99 -8.15
CA ALA A 208 10.52 1.55 -9.49
C ALA A 208 10.06 2.72 -10.37
N THR A 209 9.24 3.62 -9.82
CA THR A 209 8.69 4.81 -10.48
C THR A 209 9.80 5.71 -11.05
N TYR A 210 10.81 6.05 -10.25
CA TYR A 210 11.92 6.87 -10.73
C TYR A 210 12.80 6.15 -11.77
N MET A 211 13.01 4.84 -11.62
CA MET A 211 13.72 4.05 -12.65
C MET A 211 12.95 4.04 -13.98
N ILE A 212 11.64 3.83 -13.95
CA ILE A 212 10.84 3.67 -15.17
C ILE A 212 10.60 5.00 -15.90
N GLN A 213 10.46 6.11 -15.16
CA GLN A 213 10.47 7.47 -15.74
C GLN A 213 11.78 7.75 -16.50
N SER A 214 12.91 7.38 -15.90
CA SER A 214 14.24 7.56 -16.51
C SER A 214 14.40 6.69 -17.77
N LEU A 215 13.98 5.42 -17.71
CA LEU A 215 14.04 4.50 -18.84
C LEU A 215 13.12 4.91 -20.00
N LEU A 216 11.88 5.34 -19.72
CA LEU A 216 10.97 5.87 -20.74
C LEU A 216 11.59 7.08 -21.43
N LYS A 217 12.09 8.07 -20.67
CA LYS A 217 12.74 9.23 -21.28
C LYS A 217 13.92 8.84 -22.18
N MET A 218 14.78 7.91 -21.75
CA MET A 218 15.89 7.44 -22.59
C MET A 218 15.42 6.70 -23.85
N ALA A 219 14.28 6.00 -23.80
CA ALA A 219 13.69 5.36 -24.97
C ALA A 219 13.06 6.39 -25.93
N ASP A 220 12.30 7.35 -25.42
CA ASP A 220 11.71 8.46 -26.18
C ASP A 220 12.80 9.29 -26.87
N ASP A 221 13.82 9.74 -26.11
CA ASP A 221 14.98 10.47 -26.62
C ASP A 221 15.70 9.67 -27.73
N SER A 222 15.82 8.35 -27.59
CA SER A 222 16.44 7.48 -28.59
C SER A 222 15.60 7.34 -29.87
N MET A 223 14.27 7.23 -29.73
CA MET A 223 13.32 7.14 -30.84
C MET A 223 13.24 8.42 -31.67
N GLU A 224 13.32 9.60 -31.03
CA GLU A 224 13.40 10.88 -31.75
C GLU A 224 14.64 10.96 -32.65
N HIS A 225 15.76 10.36 -32.23
CA HIS A 225 17.02 10.36 -32.99
C HIS A 225 17.11 9.22 -34.02
N ASN A 226 16.53 8.04 -33.74
CA ASN A 226 16.65 6.83 -34.56
C ASN A 226 15.28 6.17 -34.85
N PRO A 227 14.36 6.85 -35.55
CA PRO A 227 12.97 6.38 -35.72
C PRO A 227 12.84 5.06 -36.52
N HIS A 228 13.85 4.67 -37.27
CA HIS A 228 13.86 3.40 -38.02
C HIS A 228 14.10 2.17 -37.13
N ASP A 229 14.77 2.32 -35.99
CA ASP A 229 15.10 1.20 -35.10
C ASP A 229 13.94 0.81 -34.17
N PHE A 230 12.88 1.63 -34.12
CA PHE A 230 11.72 1.42 -33.22
C PHE A 230 11.05 0.06 -33.38
N HIS A 231 11.00 -0.52 -34.59
CA HIS A 231 10.39 -1.84 -34.80
C HIS A 231 11.19 -2.97 -34.11
N ALA A 232 12.50 -2.78 -33.84
CA ALA A 232 13.30 -3.73 -33.08
C ALA A 232 13.15 -3.58 -31.56
N SER A 233 12.73 -2.40 -31.08
CA SER A 233 12.56 -2.09 -29.65
C SER A 233 11.10 -2.03 -29.18
N GLN A 234 10.11 -2.10 -30.08
CA GLN A 234 8.68 -1.94 -29.77
C GLN A 234 8.20 -2.78 -28.59
N THR A 235 8.56 -4.07 -28.52
CA THR A 235 8.19 -4.96 -27.41
C THR A 235 8.72 -4.42 -26.08
N GLN A 236 9.99 -4.01 -26.05
CA GLN A 236 10.62 -3.44 -24.87
C GLN A 236 10.01 -2.07 -24.51
N TYR A 237 9.62 -1.25 -25.49
CA TYR A 237 8.92 0.01 -25.25
C TYR A 237 7.52 -0.22 -24.65
N GLU A 238 6.76 -1.19 -25.13
CA GLU A 238 5.46 -1.54 -24.53
C GLU A 238 5.65 -2.13 -23.13
N GLN A 239 6.71 -2.90 -22.87
CA GLN A 239 7.07 -3.27 -21.48
C GLN A 239 7.39 -2.06 -20.61
N LEU A 240 8.10 -1.04 -21.11
CA LEU A 240 8.37 0.20 -20.37
C LEU A 240 7.09 0.93 -20.00
N VAL A 241 6.19 1.12 -20.98
CA VAL A 241 4.89 1.78 -20.79
C VAL A 241 4.01 0.99 -19.81
N ARG A 242 3.92 -0.33 -19.96
CA ARG A 242 3.15 -1.18 -19.05
C ARG A 242 3.72 -1.17 -17.63
N THR A 243 5.05 -1.24 -17.46
CA THR A 243 5.67 -1.12 -16.13
C THR A 243 5.35 0.24 -15.49
N TYR A 244 5.39 1.34 -16.25
CA TYR A 244 5.01 2.67 -15.75
C TYR A 244 3.55 2.74 -15.28
N TRP A 245 2.63 2.17 -16.05
CA TRP A 245 1.21 2.14 -15.69
C TRP A 245 0.89 1.26 -14.49
N VAL A 246 1.69 0.21 -14.26
CA VAL A 246 1.61 -0.60 -13.03
C VAL A 246 2.21 0.14 -11.83
N CYS A 247 3.30 0.91 -12.01
CA CYS A 247 3.78 1.83 -10.98
C CYS A 247 2.73 2.90 -10.62
N PHE A 248 1.99 3.44 -11.60
CA PHE A 248 0.88 4.36 -11.35
C PHE A 248 -0.22 3.72 -10.50
N ALA A 249 -0.68 2.51 -10.87
CA ALA A 249 -1.67 1.78 -10.08
C ALA A 249 -1.17 1.51 -8.65
N GLN A 250 0.10 1.11 -8.47
CA GLN A 250 0.70 0.90 -7.14
C GLN A 250 0.83 2.19 -6.33
N ASP A 251 1.18 3.33 -6.94
CA ASP A 251 1.26 4.63 -6.25
C ASP A 251 -0.14 5.07 -5.76
N CYS A 252 -1.18 4.85 -6.57
CA CYS A 252 -2.57 5.03 -6.18
C CYS A 252 -2.99 4.08 -5.05
N GLU A 253 -2.75 2.76 -5.16
CA GLU A 253 -3.09 1.76 -4.14
C GLU A 253 -2.39 2.02 -2.79
N LEU A 254 -1.11 2.39 -2.79
CA LEU A 254 -0.28 2.51 -1.59
C LEU A 254 -0.39 3.89 -0.92
N SER A 255 -0.73 4.94 -1.67
CA SER A 255 -0.93 6.29 -1.13
C SER A 255 -2.39 6.59 -0.77
N SER A 256 -3.35 5.76 -1.20
CA SER A 256 -4.77 5.91 -0.84
C SER A 256 -5.00 5.82 0.67
N GLY A 257 -5.35 6.93 1.31
CA GLY A 257 -5.57 7.04 2.76
C GLY A 257 -4.36 7.59 3.52
N ALA A 258 -3.15 7.34 3.03
CA ALA A 258 -1.94 7.92 3.61
C ALA A 258 -1.98 9.46 3.57
N ARG A 259 -1.36 10.12 4.55
CA ARG A 259 -1.02 11.56 4.45
C ARG A 259 0.19 11.82 3.53
N GLN A 260 0.38 10.96 2.54
CA GLN A 260 1.49 10.98 1.59
C GLN A 260 1.01 11.58 0.27
N HIS A 261 1.91 12.22 -0.47
CA HIS A 261 1.60 12.72 -1.80
C HIS A 261 1.87 11.63 -2.83
N PHE A 262 0.92 11.39 -3.74
CA PHE A 262 1.14 10.58 -4.94
C PHE A 262 2.40 11.05 -5.67
N ALA A 263 3.29 10.13 -6.00
CA ALA A 263 4.50 10.39 -6.79
C ALA A 263 4.19 10.67 -8.26
N LEU A 264 3.03 10.20 -8.76
CA LEU A 264 2.54 10.37 -10.11
C LEU A 264 1.22 11.16 -10.13
N SER A 265 1.11 12.09 -11.08
CA SER A 265 -0.05 12.98 -11.25
C SER A 265 -0.62 12.80 -12.65
N PHE A 266 -1.81 12.21 -12.76
CA PHE A 266 -2.42 11.80 -14.04
C PHE A 266 -2.54 12.95 -15.05
N SER A 267 -2.90 14.15 -14.57
CA SER A 267 -3.01 15.37 -15.38
C SER A 267 -1.71 15.84 -16.03
N ASN A 268 -0.56 15.26 -15.66
CA ASN A 268 0.76 15.58 -16.18
C ASN A 268 1.45 14.36 -16.87
N ILE A 269 0.72 13.28 -17.15
CA ILE A 269 1.28 12.08 -17.78
C ILE A 269 1.39 12.27 -19.30
N SER A 270 2.64 12.34 -19.80
CA SER A 270 2.97 12.30 -21.23
C SER A 270 3.19 10.88 -21.78
N VAL A 271 3.01 9.84 -20.95
CA VAL A 271 3.18 8.44 -21.34
C VAL A 271 1.88 7.96 -22.03
N PRO A 272 1.95 7.31 -23.22
CA PRO A 272 0.77 6.75 -23.86
C PRO A 272 0.21 5.58 -23.05
N LEU A 273 -1.05 5.24 -23.27
CA LEU A 273 -1.70 4.11 -22.62
C LEU A 273 -1.21 2.76 -23.16
N PRO A 274 -1.36 1.66 -22.39
CA PRO A 274 -1.06 0.31 -22.86
C PRO A 274 -1.87 -0.07 -24.10
N ILE A 275 -1.26 -0.85 -24.99
CA ILE A 275 -1.95 -1.48 -26.12
C ILE A 275 -2.69 -2.74 -25.62
N SER A 276 -3.57 -3.35 -26.43
CA SER A 276 -4.28 -4.56 -26.00
C SER A 276 -3.31 -5.71 -25.66
N ASP A 277 -3.67 -6.56 -24.70
CA ASP A 277 -2.87 -7.73 -24.30
C ASP A 277 -2.61 -8.69 -25.47
N ARG A 278 -3.54 -8.74 -26.43
CA ARG A 278 -3.41 -9.48 -27.69
C ARG A 278 -2.33 -8.89 -28.58
N ASP A 279 -2.39 -7.58 -28.83
CA ASP A 279 -1.45 -6.91 -29.72
C ASP A 279 -0.04 -6.89 -29.11
N PHE A 280 0.06 -6.74 -27.79
CA PHE A 280 1.31 -6.92 -27.05
C PHE A 280 1.87 -8.33 -27.19
N THR A 281 1.06 -9.37 -26.96
CA THR A 281 1.48 -10.79 -27.05
C THR A 281 1.96 -11.20 -28.46
N PHE A 282 1.40 -10.58 -29.51
CA PHE A 282 1.75 -10.89 -30.91
C PHE A 282 2.63 -9.82 -31.58
N ASN A 283 3.17 -8.86 -30.82
CA ASN A 283 3.98 -7.74 -31.32
C ASN A 283 3.32 -6.95 -32.49
N GLN A 284 2.01 -6.73 -32.41
CA GLN A 284 1.26 -5.95 -33.40
C GLN A 284 1.31 -4.46 -33.06
N VAL A 285 1.48 -3.62 -34.09
CA VAL A 285 1.39 -2.15 -33.96
C VAL A 285 -0.08 -1.74 -34.06
N PRO A 286 -0.68 -1.06 -33.06
CA PRO A 286 -2.01 -0.49 -33.23
C PRO A 286 -1.97 0.73 -34.16
N GLU A 287 -2.99 0.90 -35.01
CA GLU A 287 -3.07 2.01 -35.98
C GLU A 287 -3.00 3.40 -35.32
N ARG A 288 -3.53 3.52 -34.10
CA ARG A 288 -3.38 4.68 -33.24
C ARG A 288 -3.27 4.22 -31.78
N ARG A 289 -2.39 4.87 -31.02
CA ARG A 289 -2.26 4.71 -29.56
C ARG A 289 -3.06 5.81 -28.84
N LEU A 290 -3.66 5.46 -27.71
CA LEU A 290 -4.44 6.40 -26.89
C LEU A 290 -3.53 7.10 -25.88
N MET A 291 -3.80 8.39 -25.62
CA MET A 291 -3.21 9.12 -24.50
C MET A 291 -4.18 9.16 -23.31
N PRO A 292 -3.71 9.44 -22.08
CA PRO A 292 -4.59 9.66 -20.92
C PRO A 292 -5.73 10.66 -21.18
N ALA A 293 -5.43 11.75 -21.90
CA ALA A 293 -6.41 12.77 -22.30
C ALA A 293 -7.47 12.28 -23.32
N ASP A 294 -7.21 11.18 -24.06
CA ASP A 294 -8.21 10.57 -24.95
C ASP A 294 -9.30 9.81 -24.15
N MET A 295 -9.13 9.57 -22.84
CA MET A 295 -10.02 8.70 -22.04
C MET A 295 -11.30 9.37 -21.54
N ASN A 296 -12.11 9.84 -22.48
CA ASN A 296 -13.43 10.43 -22.26
C ASN A 296 -14.40 10.03 -23.39
N LYS A 297 -15.71 10.09 -23.13
CA LYS A 297 -16.79 9.70 -24.07
C LYS A 297 -16.78 10.40 -25.44
N ASN A 298 -16.09 11.53 -25.58
CA ASN A 298 -16.03 12.26 -26.85
C ASN A 298 -14.99 11.69 -27.83
N CYS A 299 -14.06 10.85 -27.36
CA CYS A 299 -13.11 10.15 -28.22
C CYS A 299 -13.74 8.86 -28.75
N SER A 300 -13.93 8.77 -30.07
CA SER A 300 -14.55 7.62 -30.74
C SER A 300 -13.75 6.30 -30.64
N LEU A 301 -12.52 6.35 -30.10
CA LEU A 301 -11.66 5.20 -29.84
C LEU A 301 -11.62 4.82 -28.35
N ALA A 302 -12.27 5.61 -27.49
CA ALA A 302 -12.31 5.45 -26.04
C ALA A 302 -13.64 4.84 -25.58
N GLY A 303 -13.98 3.64 -26.08
CA GLY A 303 -15.24 2.99 -25.73
C GLY A 303 -15.29 1.53 -26.17
N ASN A 304 -16.22 0.78 -25.57
CA ASN A 304 -16.34 -0.68 -25.72
C ASN A 304 -15.04 -1.43 -25.41
N PHE A 305 -14.31 -1.01 -24.37
CA PHE A 305 -13.09 -1.70 -23.96
C PHE A 305 -13.38 -3.13 -23.52
N THR A 306 -12.86 -4.08 -24.29
CA THR A 306 -12.88 -5.52 -23.99
C THR A 306 -11.89 -5.88 -22.88
N ILE A 307 -11.97 -7.11 -22.38
CA ILE A 307 -11.08 -7.63 -21.33
C ILE A 307 -9.59 -7.62 -21.73
N GLU A 308 -9.28 -7.65 -23.03
CA GLU A 308 -7.92 -7.51 -23.58
C GLU A 308 -7.29 -6.13 -23.31
N HIS A 309 -8.09 -5.12 -22.93
CA HIS A 309 -7.64 -3.78 -22.56
C HIS A 309 -7.52 -3.61 -21.03
N GLY A 310 -7.50 -4.71 -20.28
CA GLY A 310 -7.67 -4.70 -18.81
C GLY A 310 -6.73 -3.79 -18.04
N LEU A 311 -5.45 -3.66 -18.44
CA LEU A 311 -4.53 -2.72 -17.79
C LEU A 311 -4.94 -1.25 -18.03
N THR A 312 -5.35 -0.89 -19.25
CA THR A 312 -5.87 0.45 -19.60
C THR A 312 -7.20 0.75 -18.89
N ILE A 313 -8.04 -0.27 -18.68
CA ILE A 313 -9.24 -0.14 -17.85
C ILE A 313 -8.85 0.14 -16.39
N VAL A 314 -7.94 -0.65 -15.81
CA VAL A 314 -7.49 -0.48 -14.42
C VAL A 314 -6.86 0.89 -14.16
N THR A 315 -5.99 1.38 -15.04
CA THR A 315 -5.27 2.65 -14.82
C THR A 315 -6.19 3.86 -14.77
N ARG A 316 -7.13 3.99 -15.71
CA ARG A 316 -8.13 5.08 -15.68
C ARG A 316 -9.11 4.91 -14.50
N GLY A 317 -9.31 3.69 -13.99
CA GLY A 317 -10.16 3.41 -12.82
C GLY A 317 -9.62 3.94 -11.49
N PHE A 318 -8.30 4.14 -11.38
CA PHE A 318 -7.66 4.77 -10.22
C PHE A 318 -7.64 6.30 -10.27
N ASP A 319 -7.81 6.88 -11.46
CA ASP A 319 -7.87 8.33 -11.66
C ASP A 319 -9.30 8.87 -11.54
N ILE A 320 -10.30 8.13 -12.06
CA ILE A 320 -11.71 8.55 -12.02
C ILE A 320 -12.44 8.05 -10.76
N PHE A 321 -12.26 8.74 -9.63
CA PHE A 321 -13.16 8.57 -8.47
C PHE A 321 -14.45 9.41 -8.55
N GLU A 322 -14.42 10.60 -9.15
CA GLU A 322 -15.60 11.48 -9.22
C GLU A 322 -16.51 11.21 -10.44
N GLU A 323 -15.94 10.87 -11.60
CA GLU A 323 -16.67 10.53 -12.83
C GLU A 323 -16.90 9.00 -12.98
N LEU A 324 -16.95 8.22 -11.90
CA LEU A 324 -16.87 6.73 -11.90
C LEU A 324 -17.81 6.03 -12.91
N GLU A 325 -19.00 6.59 -13.15
CA GLU A 325 -19.96 6.10 -14.13
C GLU A 325 -19.56 6.40 -15.59
N GLU A 326 -18.76 7.43 -15.85
CA GLU A 326 -18.04 7.59 -17.13
C GLU A 326 -17.07 6.41 -17.33
N TRP A 327 -16.16 6.17 -16.39
CA TRP A 327 -15.21 5.05 -16.47
C TRP A 327 -15.90 3.72 -16.74
N ARG A 328 -17.00 3.44 -16.03
CA ARG A 328 -17.79 2.22 -16.22
C ARG A 328 -18.43 2.15 -17.61
N SER A 329 -18.92 3.28 -18.14
CA SER A 329 -19.52 3.34 -19.47
C SER A 329 -18.54 3.20 -20.65
N LEU A 330 -17.22 3.37 -20.44
CA LEU A 330 -16.22 3.10 -21.49
C LEU A 330 -15.94 1.60 -21.68
N GLN A 331 -16.35 0.75 -20.73
CA GLN A 331 -16.12 -0.69 -20.72
C GLN A 331 -17.18 -1.42 -21.54
N ASP A 332 -16.78 -2.38 -22.37
CA ASP A 332 -17.75 -3.28 -23.02
C ASP A 332 -18.52 -4.10 -21.96
N LYS A 333 -19.77 -4.46 -22.27
CA LYS A 333 -20.66 -5.19 -21.36
C LYS A 333 -20.06 -6.54 -20.91
N THR A 334 -19.20 -7.17 -21.71
CA THR A 334 -18.48 -8.41 -21.34
C THR A 334 -17.54 -8.25 -20.13
N VAL A 335 -17.13 -7.01 -19.81
CA VAL A 335 -16.25 -6.70 -18.67
C VAL A 335 -17.05 -6.36 -17.40
N GLN A 336 -18.36 -6.15 -17.50
CA GLN A 336 -19.18 -5.65 -16.40
C GLN A 336 -19.93 -6.77 -15.66
N TYR A 337 -19.63 -6.97 -14.37
CA TYR A 337 -20.45 -7.76 -13.44
C TYR A 337 -21.58 -6.87 -12.84
N PRO A 338 -22.81 -7.37 -12.63
CA PRO A 338 -23.30 -8.74 -12.84
C PRO A 338 -23.76 -9.04 -14.28
N ASP A 339 -23.78 -8.03 -15.16
CA ASP A 339 -24.33 -8.09 -16.51
C ASP A 339 -23.70 -9.19 -17.39
N THR A 340 -22.44 -9.53 -17.14
CA THR A 340 -21.76 -10.72 -17.65
C THR A 340 -21.39 -11.65 -16.49
N PRO A 341 -21.72 -12.95 -16.57
CA PRO A 341 -21.34 -13.92 -15.53
C PRO A 341 -19.84 -14.21 -15.55
N VAL A 342 -19.25 -14.33 -14.35
CA VAL A 342 -17.84 -14.67 -14.12
C VAL A 342 -17.37 -15.88 -14.97
N GLN A 343 -18.21 -16.90 -15.10
CA GLN A 343 -17.92 -18.14 -15.81
C GLN A 343 -17.50 -17.90 -17.27
N ALA A 344 -18.05 -16.87 -17.93
CA ALA A 344 -17.67 -16.53 -19.30
C ALA A 344 -16.19 -16.13 -19.38
N GLN A 345 -15.74 -15.23 -18.50
CA GLN A 345 -14.35 -14.77 -18.48
C GLN A 345 -13.38 -15.81 -17.91
N VAL A 346 -13.83 -16.66 -16.98
CA VAL A 346 -13.05 -17.83 -16.54
C VAL A 346 -12.78 -18.79 -17.69
N SER A 347 -13.77 -19.06 -18.56
CA SER A 347 -13.60 -19.93 -19.74
C SER A 347 -12.61 -19.40 -20.78
N LEU A 348 -12.37 -18.08 -20.79
CA LEU A 348 -11.40 -17.40 -21.65
C LEU A 348 -10.03 -17.18 -20.98
N GLY A 349 -9.86 -17.60 -19.72
CA GLY A 349 -8.62 -17.42 -18.95
C GLY A 349 -8.45 -16.05 -18.29
N TYR A 350 -9.44 -15.15 -18.38
CA TYR A 350 -9.42 -13.79 -17.81
C TYR A 350 -10.15 -13.65 -16.47
N GLY A 351 -10.54 -14.76 -15.82
CA GLY A 351 -11.32 -14.77 -14.59
C GLY A 351 -10.77 -13.84 -13.50
N GLU A 352 -9.47 -13.98 -13.17
CA GLU A 352 -8.81 -13.14 -12.17
C GLU A 352 -8.68 -11.65 -12.56
N LEU A 353 -8.64 -11.31 -13.85
CA LEU A 353 -8.58 -9.91 -14.33
C LEU A 353 -9.96 -9.25 -14.29
N PHE A 354 -10.99 -9.97 -14.75
CA PHE A 354 -12.39 -9.57 -14.62
C PHE A 354 -12.77 -9.38 -13.15
N ALA A 355 -12.25 -10.23 -12.26
CA ALA A 355 -12.40 -10.08 -10.82
C ALA A 355 -11.90 -8.70 -10.37
N TYR A 356 -10.63 -8.39 -10.64
CA TYR A 356 -10.01 -7.16 -10.18
C TYR A 356 -10.71 -5.91 -10.72
N ILE A 357 -11.02 -5.84 -12.02
CA ILE A 357 -11.72 -4.68 -12.62
C ILE A 357 -13.06 -4.41 -11.94
N ASN A 358 -13.82 -5.46 -11.61
CA ASN A 358 -15.11 -5.32 -10.94
C ASN A 358 -14.95 -5.05 -9.44
N LEU A 359 -13.95 -5.62 -8.77
CA LEU A 359 -13.61 -5.26 -7.38
C LEU A 359 -13.22 -3.78 -7.28
N LEU A 360 -12.44 -3.24 -8.22
CA LEU A 360 -12.09 -1.82 -8.30
C LEU A 360 -13.36 -0.95 -8.42
N TYR A 361 -14.28 -1.27 -9.33
CA TYR A 361 -15.56 -0.57 -9.46
C TYR A 361 -16.36 -0.54 -8.15
N PHE A 362 -16.56 -1.71 -7.52
CA PHE A 362 -17.34 -1.79 -6.29
C PHE A 362 -16.63 -1.13 -5.11
N MET A 363 -15.30 -1.22 -5.01
CA MET A 363 -14.53 -0.51 -3.99
C MET A 363 -14.63 1.02 -4.14
N SER A 364 -14.58 1.55 -5.36
CA SER A 364 -14.78 2.98 -5.60
C SER A 364 -16.20 3.43 -5.22
N ILE A 365 -17.23 2.60 -5.43
CA ILE A 365 -18.57 2.85 -4.87
C ILE A 365 -18.53 2.85 -3.33
N LEU A 366 -17.87 1.88 -2.70
CA LEU A 366 -17.79 1.80 -1.23
C LEU A 366 -17.13 3.04 -0.62
N PHE A 367 -16.04 3.55 -1.19
CA PHE A 367 -15.41 4.79 -0.74
C PHE A 367 -16.29 6.02 -1.00
N LEU A 368 -16.74 6.21 -2.25
CA LEU A 368 -17.50 7.40 -2.66
C LEU A 368 -18.83 7.57 -1.90
N HIS A 369 -19.57 6.48 -1.68
CA HIS A 369 -20.86 6.54 -0.99
C HIS A 369 -20.73 6.52 0.53
N ARG A 370 -19.62 5.96 1.07
CA ARG A 370 -19.29 6.10 2.50
C ARG A 370 -19.11 7.57 2.83
N ASP A 371 -18.21 8.27 2.16
CA ASP A 371 -17.83 9.62 2.60
C ASP A 371 -18.96 10.66 2.40
N ARG A 372 -19.91 10.37 1.49
CA ARG A 372 -21.21 11.06 1.39
C ARG A 372 -22.11 10.75 2.58
N PHE A 373 -22.35 9.48 2.90
CA PHE A 373 -23.11 9.05 4.09
C PHE A 373 -22.56 9.70 5.37
N LEU A 374 -21.24 9.68 5.55
CA LEU A 374 -20.55 10.29 6.69
C LEU A 374 -20.66 11.82 6.74
N SER A 375 -20.62 12.48 5.58
CA SER A 375 -20.73 13.92 5.51
C SER A 375 -22.13 14.40 5.85
N ASN A 376 -23.16 13.67 5.41
CA ASN A 376 -24.56 14.02 5.64
C ASN A 376 -25.03 13.73 7.08
N LEU A 377 -24.37 12.82 7.79
CA LEU A 377 -24.68 12.53 9.20
C LEU A 377 -24.18 13.60 10.18
N LYS A 378 -23.32 14.54 9.75
CA LYS A 378 -22.59 15.44 10.67
C LYS A 378 -23.55 16.18 11.61
N PRO A 379 -23.36 16.11 12.95
CA PRO A 379 -24.27 16.70 13.91
C PRO A 379 -24.13 18.21 13.94
N HIS A 380 -24.73 18.87 12.95
CA HIS A 380 -24.87 20.32 12.91
C HIS A 380 -25.94 20.77 13.91
N SER A 381 -25.49 20.91 15.16
CA SER A 381 -25.96 22.02 15.99
C SER A 381 -25.89 23.31 15.16
N ASP A 382 -26.99 24.06 15.14
CA ASP A 382 -27.21 25.25 14.32
C ASP A 382 -27.19 24.99 12.79
N VAL A 383 -28.35 24.66 12.22
CA VAL A 383 -29.22 25.67 11.59
C VAL A 383 -30.68 25.16 11.58
N PHE A 384 -31.58 25.89 12.24
CA PHE A 384 -32.99 25.84 11.88
C PHE A 384 -33.17 26.59 10.56
N HIS A 385 -33.36 25.88 9.44
CA HIS A 385 -34.38 26.18 8.41
C HIS A 385 -34.25 25.26 7.17
N ASP A 386 -35.38 24.63 6.81
CA ASP A 386 -35.76 24.16 5.47
C ASP A 386 -34.96 23.02 4.80
N THR A 387 -35.10 21.80 5.32
CA THR A 387 -34.66 20.55 4.69
C THR A 387 -35.86 19.66 4.30
N THR A 388 -36.75 20.16 3.45
CA THR A 388 -37.93 19.41 2.94
C THR A 388 -37.62 18.43 1.79
N HIS A 389 -36.34 18.12 1.53
CA HIS A 389 -35.91 17.42 0.31
C HIS A 389 -34.87 16.27 0.46
N ASP A 390 -34.22 16.07 1.60
CA ASP A 390 -33.02 15.19 1.68
C ASP A 390 -33.30 13.74 2.13
N ASP A 391 -34.44 13.47 2.76
CA ASP A 391 -34.84 12.13 3.25
C ASP A 391 -34.87 11.03 2.16
N GLN A 392 -34.97 11.40 0.88
CA GLN A 392 -34.92 10.44 -0.25
C GLN A 392 -33.49 10.07 -0.68
N TYR A 393 -32.47 10.85 -0.35
CA TYR A 393 -31.09 10.59 -0.78
C TYR A 393 -30.36 9.57 0.12
N GLN A 394 -30.70 9.53 1.40
CA GLN A 394 -30.11 8.58 2.36
C GLN A 394 -30.45 7.10 2.04
N PRO A 395 -31.73 6.70 1.80
CA PRO A 395 -32.10 5.31 1.50
C PRO A 395 -31.49 4.77 0.20
N TYR A 396 -31.20 5.66 -0.76
CA TYR A 396 -30.52 5.29 -2.00
C TYR A 396 -29.01 5.04 -1.76
N THR A 397 -28.35 5.95 -1.04
CA THR A 397 -26.91 5.88 -0.75
C THR A 397 -26.54 4.63 0.07
N ILE A 398 -27.29 4.34 1.15
CA ILE A 398 -27.09 3.13 1.96
C ILE A 398 -27.33 1.84 1.16
N LYS A 399 -28.34 1.83 0.27
CA LYS A 399 -28.62 0.68 -0.58
C LYS A 399 -27.46 0.40 -1.55
N GLN A 400 -26.89 1.42 -2.18
CA GLN A 400 -25.74 1.26 -3.08
C GLN A 400 -24.52 0.67 -2.36
N LEU A 401 -24.25 1.08 -1.12
CA LEU A 401 -23.19 0.50 -0.29
C LEU A 401 -23.42 -1.00 -0.03
N PHE A 402 -24.64 -1.39 0.37
CA PHE A 402 -24.96 -2.80 0.57
C PHE A 402 -24.90 -3.62 -0.73
N GLU A 403 -25.43 -3.10 -1.84
CA GLU A 403 -25.38 -3.81 -3.12
C GLU A 403 -23.92 -4.01 -3.57
N ALA A 404 -23.07 -2.98 -3.53
CA ALA A 404 -21.64 -3.12 -3.88
C ALA A 404 -20.89 -4.10 -2.96
N ALA A 405 -21.15 -4.09 -1.64
CA ALA A 405 -20.58 -5.05 -0.70
C ALA A 405 -21.00 -6.50 -1.00
N GLN A 406 -22.26 -6.74 -1.40
CA GLN A 406 -22.71 -8.05 -1.87
C GLN A 406 -22.09 -8.43 -3.23
N ARG A 407 -21.86 -7.48 -4.14
CA ARG A 407 -21.23 -7.77 -5.45
C ARG A 407 -19.78 -8.23 -5.29
N ILE A 408 -19.02 -7.65 -4.35
CA ILE A 408 -17.66 -8.10 -3.99
C ILE A 408 -17.66 -9.59 -3.57
N GLY A 409 -18.57 -9.98 -2.66
CA GLY A 409 -18.75 -11.37 -2.24
C GLY A 409 -19.15 -12.29 -3.41
N GLY A 410 -20.12 -11.86 -4.22
CA GLY A 410 -20.64 -12.61 -5.36
C GLY A 410 -19.60 -12.90 -6.45
N VAL A 411 -18.77 -11.92 -6.83
CA VAL A 411 -17.68 -12.11 -7.81
C VAL A 411 -16.73 -13.20 -7.32
N LEU A 412 -16.27 -13.11 -6.07
CA LEU A 412 -15.29 -14.03 -5.50
C LEU A 412 -15.85 -15.45 -5.28
N SER A 413 -17.12 -15.55 -4.87
CA SER A 413 -17.83 -16.84 -4.73
C SER A 413 -18.03 -17.53 -6.09
N ALA A 414 -18.40 -16.78 -7.13
CA ALA A 414 -18.54 -17.32 -8.48
C ALA A 414 -17.19 -17.77 -9.09
N LEU A 415 -16.09 -17.07 -8.78
CA LEU A 415 -14.73 -17.45 -9.18
C LEU A 415 -14.29 -18.74 -8.50
N GLU A 416 -14.52 -18.87 -7.19
CA GLU A 416 -14.26 -20.11 -6.45
C GLU A 416 -15.07 -21.29 -6.98
N THR A 417 -16.35 -21.08 -7.27
CA THR A 417 -17.24 -22.09 -7.88
C THR A 417 -16.78 -22.50 -9.29
N SER A 418 -15.92 -21.70 -9.92
CA SER A 418 -15.35 -21.93 -11.25
C SER A 418 -13.87 -22.34 -11.22
N GLU A 419 -13.37 -22.81 -10.06
CA GLU A 419 -11.96 -23.20 -9.80
C GLU A 419 -10.91 -22.08 -10.04
N ALA A 420 -11.37 -20.84 -10.25
CA ALA A 420 -10.56 -19.65 -10.52
C ALA A 420 -10.38 -18.77 -9.28
N ALA A 421 -10.31 -19.36 -8.09
CA ALA A 421 -10.29 -18.65 -6.81
C ALA A 421 -9.17 -17.59 -6.75
N VAL A 422 -9.56 -16.34 -6.52
CA VAL A 422 -8.65 -15.23 -6.24
C VAL A 422 -8.35 -15.21 -4.75
N MET A 423 -7.06 -15.24 -4.39
CA MET A 423 -6.55 -15.14 -3.02
C MET A 423 -5.38 -14.16 -3.01
N THR A 424 -5.62 -12.93 -3.44
CA THR A 424 -4.64 -11.83 -3.48
C THR A 424 -4.88 -10.88 -2.31
N PRO A 425 -3.89 -10.10 -1.85
CA PRO A 425 -4.13 -9.17 -0.75
C PRO A 425 -5.09 -8.05 -1.17
N TYR A 426 -5.19 -7.69 -2.46
CA TYR A 426 -6.20 -6.75 -2.96
C TYR A 426 -7.63 -7.27 -2.75
N SER A 427 -7.93 -8.49 -3.23
CA SER A 427 -9.24 -9.11 -3.00
C SER A 427 -9.53 -9.36 -1.52
N GLY A 428 -8.48 -9.61 -0.73
CA GLY A 428 -8.52 -9.63 0.73
C GLY A 428 -8.99 -8.32 1.34
N PHE A 429 -8.40 -7.20 0.91
CA PHE A 429 -8.79 -5.86 1.34
C PHE A 429 -10.22 -5.52 0.88
N SER A 430 -10.62 -5.90 -0.33
CA SER A 430 -12.00 -5.70 -0.79
C SER A 430 -13.03 -6.40 0.11
N VAL A 431 -12.76 -7.66 0.49
CA VAL A 431 -13.63 -8.41 1.41
C VAL A 431 -13.56 -7.87 2.84
N PHE A 432 -12.40 -7.37 3.29
CA PHE A 432 -12.25 -6.71 4.58
C PHE A 432 -13.15 -5.46 4.70
N VAL A 433 -13.24 -4.63 3.65
CA VAL A 433 -14.14 -3.47 3.63
C VAL A 433 -15.60 -3.89 3.52
N ALA A 434 -15.92 -4.80 2.58
CA ALA A 434 -17.28 -5.32 2.42
C ALA A 434 -17.83 -5.98 3.69
N ALA A 435 -16.98 -6.67 4.47
CA ALA A 435 -17.37 -7.29 5.74
C ALA A 435 -17.98 -6.29 6.73
N HIS A 436 -17.40 -5.09 6.85
CA HIS A 436 -17.90 -4.08 7.78
C HIS A 436 -19.30 -3.56 7.38
N ILE A 437 -19.53 -3.40 6.08
CA ILE A 437 -20.82 -2.98 5.52
C ILE A 437 -21.87 -4.08 5.65
N ASN A 438 -21.51 -5.34 5.39
CA ASN A 438 -22.40 -6.48 5.57
C ASN A 438 -22.73 -6.73 7.05
N MET A 439 -21.78 -6.49 7.97
CA MET A 439 -22.05 -6.48 9.42
C MET A 439 -23.02 -5.38 9.83
N TYR A 440 -22.89 -4.17 9.29
CA TYR A 440 -23.88 -3.09 9.50
C TYR A 440 -25.28 -3.49 9.00
N GLY A 441 -25.36 -4.24 7.90
CA GLY A 441 -26.60 -4.85 7.40
C GLY A 441 -27.33 -5.76 8.40
N THR A 442 -26.62 -6.39 9.35
CA THR A 442 -27.25 -7.22 10.40
C THR A 442 -27.91 -6.41 11.51
N ILE A 443 -27.62 -5.11 11.59
CA ILE A 443 -28.24 -4.16 12.54
C ILE A 443 -29.28 -3.28 11.85
N ALA A 444 -29.11 -2.96 10.56
CA ALA A 444 -30.06 -2.20 9.75
C ALA A 444 -30.78 -3.06 8.66
N PRO A 445 -31.33 -4.25 8.97
CA PRO A 445 -31.77 -5.22 7.96
C PRO A 445 -32.97 -4.74 7.11
N ALA A 446 -33.72 -3.73 7.56
CA ALA A 446 -34.82 -3.14 6.80
C ALA A 446 -34.36 -2.47 5.49
N HIS A 447 -33.11 -2.00 5.43
CA HIS A 447 -32.51 -1.37 4.25
C HIS A 447 -31.58 -2.31 3.47
N TYR A 448 -31.30 -3.50 4.01
CA TYR A 448 -30.37 -4.46 3.42
C TYR A 448 -31.05 -5.28 2.31
N PRO A 449 -30.52 -5.35 1.08
CA PRO A 449 -31.09 -6.18 0.01
C PRO A 449 -31.09 -7.67 0.41
N GLY A 450 -32.27 -8.27 0.53
CA GLY A 450 -32.43 -9.65 1.04
C GLY A 450 -32.59 -9.75 2.57
N GLY A 451 -32.59 -8.64 3.29
CA GLY A 451 -32.88 -8.59 4.73
C GLY A 451 -31.80 -9.22 5.62
N LEU A 452 -32.19 -9.55 6.86
CA LEU A 452 -31.28 -10.04 7.90
C LEU A 452 -30.58 -11.35 7.53
N GLU A 453 -31.31 -12.30 6.94
CA GLU A 453 -30.76 -13.60 6.52
C GLU A 453 -29.59 -13.42 5.54
N ARG A 454 -29.78 -12.58 4.51
CA ARG A 454 -28.76 -12.27 3.51
C ARG A 454 -27.55 -11.53 4.12
N ALA A 455 -27.76 -10.65 5.11
CA ALA A 455 -26.67 -9.96 5.80
C ALA A 455 -25.84 -10.94 6.67
N GLU A 456 -26.49 -11.89 7.34
CA GLU A 456 -25.84 -12.95 8.12
C GLU A 456 -25.06 -13.93 7.23
N GLU A 457 -25.59 -14.31 6.06
CA GLU A 457 -24.87 -15.09 5.04
C GLU A 457 -23.58 -14.39 4.60
N GLU A 458 -23.68 -13.14 4.13
CA GLU A 458 -22.54 -12.42 3.58
C GLU A 458 -21.49 -12.12 4.65
N LYS A 459 -21.90 -11.76 5.87
CA LYS A 459 -21.02 -11.71 7.04
C LYS A 459 -20.27 -13.04 7.21
N SER A 460 -20.97 -14.17 7.18
CA SER A 460 -20.37 -15.51 7.27
C SER A 460 -19.37 -15.80 6.14
N HIS A 461 -19.70 -15.42 4.90
CA HIS A 461 -18.82 -15.61 3.73
C HIS A 461 -17.57 -14.73 3.81
N ASN A 462 -17.70 -13.45 4.17
CA ASN A 462 -16.57 -12.54 4.29
C ASN A 462 -15.60 -12.99 5.40
N LEU A 463 -16.14 -13.46 6.54
CA LEU A 463 -15.35 -14.05 7.63
C LEU A 463 -14.56 -15.28 7.14
N LYS A 464 -15.23 -16.27 6.51
CA LYS A 464 -14.59 -17.50 5.99
C LYS A 464 -13.50 -17.21 4.93
N TYR A 465 -13.73 -16.22 4.06
CA TYR A 465 -12.78 -15.82 3.04
C TYR A 465 -11.50 -15.23 3.66
N LEU A 466 -11.62 -14.32 4.63
CA LEU A 466 -10.47 -13.74 5.32
C LEU A 466 -9.67 -14.78 6.13
N GLU A 467 -10.35 -15.75 6.75
CA GLU A 467 -9.68 -16.89 7.41
C GLU A 467 -8.78 -17.65 6.43
N ARG A 468 -9.28 -17.91 5.21
CA ARG A 468 -8.51 -18.61 4.17
C ARG A 468 -7.37 -17.75 3.62
N LEU A 469 -7.61 -16.49 3.32
CA LEU A 469 -6.60 -15.54 2.88
C LEU A 469 -5.43 -15.45 3.88
N SER A 470 -5.72 -15.49 5.19
CA SER A 470 -4.72 -15.41 6.26
C SER A 470 -3.69 -16.56 6.28
N LYS A 471 -3.95 -17.62 5.49
CA LYS A 471 -3.06 -18.77 5.25
C LYS A 471 -2.11 -18.54 4.07
N PHE A 472 -2.47 -17.69 3.11
CA PHE A 472 -1.62 -17.28 1.97
C PHE A 472 -0.82 -16.00 2.22
N TRP A 473 -1.33 -15.09 3.07
CA TRP A 473 -0.78 -13.75 3.25
C TRP A 473 -0.74 -13.33 4.72
N PRO A 474 0.43 -12.93 5.26
CA PRO A 474 0.55 -12.40 6.62
C PRO A 474 -0.37 -11.21 6.92
N VAL A 475 -0.57 -10.28 5.96
CA VAL A 475 -1.47 -9.12 6.17
C VAL A 475 -2.92 -9.56 6.43
N GLY A 476 -3.36 -10.65 5.78
CA GLY A 476 -4.67 -11.25 5.99
C GLY A 476 -4.92 -11.74 7.41
N ARG A 477 -3.87 -12.03 8.19
CA ARG A 477 -3.99 -12.37 9.62
C ARG A 477 -4.35 -11.17 10.49
N SER A 478 -4.02 -9.95 10.06
CA SER A 478 -4.46 -8.72 10.72
C SER A 478 -5.93 -8.46 10.40
N TRP A 479 -6.27 -8.37 9.11
CA TRP A 479 -7.64 -8.19 8.62
C TRP A 479 -8.63 -9.19 9.21
N TRP A 480 -8.25 -10.48 9.27
CA TRP A 480 -9.08 -11.53 9.88
C TRP A 480 -9.35 -11.29 11.36
N ARG A 481 -8.34 -10.90 12.15
CA ARG A 481 -8.52 -10.57 13.58
C ARG A 481 -9.43 -9.35 13.75
N THR A 482 -9.17 -8.27 13.02
CA THR A 482 -9.97 -7.05 13.05
C THR A 482 -11.44 -7.32 12.76
N VAL A 483 -11.77 -8.07 11.70
CA VAL A 483 -13.17 -8.34 11.36
C VAL A 483 -13.85 -9.25 12.39
N GLN A 484 -13.12 -10.14 13.09
CA GLN A 484 -13.68 -10.83 14.26
C GLN A 484 -13.97 -9.89 15.45
N GLU A 485 -13.10 -8.91 15.71
CA GLU A 485 -13.27 -7.94 16.79
C GLU A 485 -14.44 -6.98 16.51
N ALA A 486 -14.53 -6.49 15.27
CA ALA A 486 -15.70 -5.79 14.78
C ALA A 486 -16.97 -6.65 14.90
N ASN A 487 -16.96 -7.92 14.45
CA ASN A 487 -18.13 -8.81 14.57
C ASN A 487 -18.62 -8.94 16.02
N ARG A 488 -17.70 -9.05 17.00
CA ARG A 488 -18.08 -9.07 18.44
C ARG A 488 -18.76 -7.77 18.86
N PHE A 489 -18.30 -6.62 18.38
CA PHE A 489 -18.95 -5.32 18.62
C PHE A 489 -20.35 -5.24 17.98
N TYR A 490 -20.50 -5.61 16.71
CA TYR A 490 -21.80 -5.62 16.01
C TYR A 490 -22.82 -6.52 16.73
N GLU A 491 -22.43 -7.73 17.18
CA GLU A 491 -23.33 -8.57 17.98
C GLU A 491 -23.69 -7.94 19.35
N ILE A 492 -22.75 -7.26 20.04
CA ILE A 492 -23.06 -6.58 21.31
C ILE A 492 -24.08 -5.46 21.10
N VAL A 493 -23.95 -4.64 20.05
CA VAL A 493 -24.91 -3.58 19.71
C VAL A 493 -26.27 -4.16 19.36
N LYS A 494 -26.31 -5.18 18.49
CA LYS A 494 -27.53 -5.90 18.07
C LYS A 494 -28.31 -6.48 19.27
N ASN A 495 -27.62 -7.15 20.21
CA ASN A 495 -28.23 -7.69 21.43
C ASN A 495 -28.64 -6.61 22.45
N SER A 496 -28.07 -5.39 22.36
CA SER A 496 -28.49 -4.25 23.19
C SER A 496 -29.79 -3.62 22.69
N GLN A 497 -29.99 -3.57 21.37
CA GLN A 497 -31.23 -3.04 20.76
C GLN A 497 -32.46 -3.88 21.10
N THR A 498 -32.30 -5.19 21.33
CA THR A 498 -33.40 -6.08 21.75
C THR A 498 -33.80 -5.94 23.23
N HIS A 499 -33.06 -5.18 24.04
CA HIS A 499 -33.29 -5.04 25.49
C HIS A 499 -33.15 -3.58 25.99
N PRO A 500 -34.14 -2.71 25.72
CA PRO A 500 -34.04 -1.26 26.01
C PRO A 500 -34.15 -0.87 27.49
N GLU A 501 -34.53 -1.77 28.42
CA GLU A 501 -34.88 -1.37 29.80
C GLU A 501 -33.70 -1.10 30.75
N THR A 502 -32.48 -1.56 30.44
CA THR A 502 -31.30 -1.26 31.29
C THR A 502 -30.63 0.05 30.88
N GLY A 503 -31.21 1.17 31.32
CA GLY A 503 -30.63 2.51 31.13
C GLY A 503 -29.24 2.61 31.79
N MET A 504 -28.19 2.62 30.98
CA MET A 504 -26.82 2.76 31.44
C MET A 504 -26.06 3.76 30.55
N HIS A 505 -25.88 4.99 31.06
CA HIS A 505 -25.05 6.02 30.44
C HIS A 505 -23.67 5.44 30.08
N SER A 506 -23.12 5.80 28.92
CA SER A 506 -22.03 5.02 28.31
C SER A 506 -20.67 5.72 28.23
N PRO A 507 -19.85 5.62 29.29
CA PRO A 507 -18.39 5.76 29.19
C PRO A 507 -17.73 4.66 28.33
N ARG A 508 -18.42 3.57 28.02
CA ARG A 508 -17.85 2.41 27.30
C ARG A 508 -17.83 2.56 25.78
N ARG A 509 -18.72 3.37 25.17
CA ARG A 509 -18.66 3.64 23.72
C ARG A 509 -17.37 4.38 23.32
N PHE A 510 -16.96 5.36 24.12
CA PHE A 510 -15.74 6.16 23.89
C PHE A 510 -14.42 5.36 23.95
N ALA A 511 -14.40 4.20 24.59
CA ALA A 511 -13.16 3.43 24.78
C ALA A 511 -12.60 2.82 23.49
N LEU A 512 -13.45 2.59 22.47
CA LEU A 512 -13.00 1.97 21.22
C LEU A 512 -12.45 2.99 20.22
N ALA A 513 -12.95 4.22 20.16
CA ALA A 513 -12.40 5.27 19.29
C ALA A 513 -10.89 5.49 19.54
N GLY A 514 -10.51 5.65 20.82
CA GLY A 514 -9.10 5.75 21.25
C GLY A 514 -8.27 4.45 21.14
N THR A 515 -8.83 3.37 20.58
CA THR A 515 -8.09 2.17 20.14
C THR A 515 -8.34 1.82 18.66
N LEU A 516 -9.14 2.61 17.94
CA LEU A 516 -9.38 2.53 16.50
C LEU A 516 -8.38 3.37 15.70
N ASP A 517 -7.79 4.42 16.29
CA ASP A 517 -6.60 5.09 15.73
C ASP A 517 -5.44 4.09 15.43
N GLU A 518 -5.32 3.00 16.21
CA GLU A 518 -4.33 1.93 15.94
C GLU A 518 -4.73 0.99 14.77
N TYR A 519 -5.94 1.07 14.21
CA TYR A 519 -6.34 0.24 13.05
C TYR A 519 -5.68 0.74 11.76
N GLY A 520 -5.15 1.97 11.78
CA GLY A 520 -4.24 2.45 10.75
C GLY A 520 -2.88 1.74 10.75
N ASP A 521 -2.53 1.13 11.87
CA ASP A 521 -1.14 0.90 12.26
C ASP A 521 -0.88 -0.61 12.29
N ILE A 522 -0.34 -1.18 11.21
CA ILE A 522 -0.11 -2.64 11.07
C ILE A 522 1.08 -3.10 11.94
N ARG A 523 0.95 -2.92 13.27
CA ARG A 523 1.97 -3.20 14.28
C ARG A 523 1.78 -4.59 14.87
N SER A 524 2.67 -5.50 14.48
CA SER A 524 2.92 -6.72 15.25
C SER A 524 3.61 -6.37 16.58
N ARG A 525 2.84 -6.03 17.63
CA ARG A 525 3.40 -5.83 18.97
C ARG A 525 4.11 -7.12 19.44
N PRO A 526 5.38 -7.05 19.91
CA PRO A 526 6.04 -8.20 20.51
C PRO A 526 5.26 -8.75 21.71
N ARG A 527 5.25 -10.07 21.85
CA ARG A 527 4.56 -10.78 22.94
C ARG A 527 5.26 -10.48 24.27
N ALA A 528 4.76 -9.49 25.01
CA ALA A 528 5.31 -9.11 26.31
C ALA A 528 5.39 -10.33 27.24
N MET A 529 6.57 -10.54 27.84
CA MET A 529 6.81 -11.68 28.72
C MET A 529 6.04 -11.52 30.03
N SER A 530 5.57 -12.65 30.57
CA SER A 530 4.87 -12.72 31.86
C SER A 530 5.78 -12.26 33.00
N ALA A 531 5.28 -11.32 33.81
CA ALA A 531 5.86 -10.94 35.10
C ALA A 531 4.92 -11.39 36.24
N GLU A 532 5.50 -11.95 37.30
CA GLU A 532 4.77 -12.48 38.46
C GLU A 532 4.40 -11.39 39.51
N PRO A 533 3.44 -11.65 40.41
CA PRO A 533 2.87 -10.62 41.28
C PRO A 533 3.77 -10.25 42.48
N GLY A 534 3.86 -8.95 42.79
CA GLY A 534 4.69 -8.42 43.89
C GLY A 534 4.08 -7.25 44.67
N THR A 535 3.63 -7.55 45.89
CA THR A 535 3.57 -6.70 47.12
C THR A 535 3.21 -5.20 47.09
N THR A 536 2.20 -4.89 47.89
CA THR A 536 1.70 -3.59 48.41
C THR A 536 2.70 -2.58 49.01
N GLN A 537 2.45 -1.28 48.79
CA GLN A 537 2.51 -0.10 49.72
C GLN A 537 2.38 1.20 48.88
N SER A 538 2.03 2.41 49.35
CA SER A 538 1.16 2.92 50.43
C SER A 538 1.16 4.46 50.36
N SER A 539 0.00 5.14 50.55
CA SER A 539 -0.15 6.59 50.92
C SER A 539 0.49 7.67 50.00
N HIS A 540 -0.16 8.79 49.68
CA HIS A 540 -0.59 9.83 50.64
C HIS A 540 -1.79 10.67 50.18
N HIS A 541 -2.57 11.16 51.17
CA HIS A 541 -3.65 12.15 51.00
C HIS A 541 -3.16 13.60 51.14
N VAL A 542 -3.87 14.54 50.50
CA VAL A 542 -4.00 15.94 50.96
C VAL A 542 -5.48 16.36 50.85
N HIS A 543 -6.10 16.78 51.96
CA HIS A 543 -7.40 17.49 51.98
C HIS A 543 -7.15 19.00 51.78
N ARG A 544 -8.12 19.89 51.48
CA ARG A 544 -9.35 20.29 52.25
C ARG A 544 -9.90 21.58 51.57
N PRO A 545 -11.00 22.22 52.02
CA PRO A 545 -12.30 21.76 52.54
C PRO A 545 -13.46 22.03 51.54
N ALA A 546 -14.70 21.69 51.93
CA ALA A 546 -15.93 22.12 51.24
C ALA A 546 -16.66 23.25 52.01
N SER A 547 -17.62 23.92 51.36
CA SER A 547 -18.61 24.79 52.02
C SER A 547 -19.99 24.74 51.31
N THR A 548 -21.03 24.57 52.13
CA THR A 548 -22.48 24.59 51.80
C THR A 548 -23.20 24.98 53.09
N PRO A 549 -24.38 25.66 53.07
CA PRO A 549 -25.62 24.88 53.25
C PRO A 549 -26.91 25.48 52.65
N SER A 550 -27.99 24.67 52.70
CA SER A 550 -29.42 25.05 52.95
C SER A 550 -30.20 25.93 51.94
N LEU A 551 -31.53 25.80 51.80
CA LEU A 551 -32.55 24.79 52.23
C LEU A 551 -33.85 25.02 51.41
N GLU A 552 -34.73 24.00 51.36
CA GLU A 552 -36.20 24.05 51.08
C GLU A 552 -36.70 24.67 49.75
N GLY A 553 -37.79 24.20 49.11
CA GLY A 553 -38.58 22.97 49.29
C GLY A 553 -40.07 23.16 48.96
N ASP A 554 -40.64 22.38 48.03
CA ASP A 554 -42.04 21.89 48.08
C ASP A 554 -42.35 20.87 46.94
N ALA A 555 -43.51 20.20 46.98
CA ALA A 555 -43.92 19.23 45.94
C ALA A 555 -45.44 19.18 45.66
N SER A 556 -45.85 19.15 44.38
CA SER A 556 -47.23 18.77 43.99
C SER A 556 -47.40 18.27 42.53
N VAL A 557 -47.82 17.00 42.44
CA VAL A 557 -48.76 16.32 41.50
C VAL A 557 -48.99 16.86 40.07
N PHE A 558 -48.93 15.92 39.11
CA PHE A 558 -49.29 16.01 37.68
C PHE A 558 -50.71 16.53 37.34
N PRO A 559 -50.95 16.86 36.06
CA PRO A 559 -51.82 15.99 35.25
C PRO A 559 -51.13 15.35 34.04
N ARG A 560 -51.68 14.23 33.56
CA ARG A 560 -51.42 13.68 32.22
C ARG A 560 -52.19 14.48 31.17
N ASP A 561 -51.63 14.69 29.97
CA ASP A 561 -51.93 13.88 28.78
C ASP A 561 -51.18 14.41 27.55
N GLY A 562 -51.00 13.57 26.53
CA GLY A 562 -50.31 13.93 25.29
C GLY A 562 -49.32 12.86 24.82
N SER A 563 -49.82 11.81 24.14
CA SER A 563 -48.95 10.82 23.51
C SER A 563 -48.35 11.40 22.22
N ALA A 564 -47.10 11.84 22.30
CA ALA A 564 -46.26 12.13 21.14
C ALA A 564 -45.21 11.02 21.03
N ILE A 565 -45.16 10.35 19.88
CA ILE A 565 -44.10 9.38 19.57
C ILE A 565 -42.85 10.18 19.22
N LEU A 566 -41.95 10.38 20.19
CA LEU A 566 -40.62 10.92 19.92
C LEU A 566 -39.81 9.88 19.12
N GLY A 567 -39.46 10.22 17.88
CA GLY A 567 -38.33 9.57 17.20
C GLY A 567 -37.03 9.90 17.94
N HIS A 568 -36.19 8.90 18.17
CA HIS A 568 -34.92 9.06 18.89
C HIS A 568 -33.89 9.84 18.03
N PRO A 569 -33.40 11.02 18.47
CA PRO A 569 -32.30 11.72 17.78
C PRO A 569 -30.92 11.08 18.06
N ASP A 570 -30.82 10.25 19.10
CA ASP A 570 -29.53 9.75 19.60
C ASP A 570 -28.81 8.79 18.63
N PHE A 571 -29.57 8.10 17.77
CA PHE A 571 -29.05 7.01 16.93
C PHE A 571 -28.09 7.48 15.82
N GLU A 572 -28.33 8.65 15.25
CA GLU A 572 -27.48 9.24 14.21
C GLU A 572 -26.16 9.76 14.82
N THR A 573 -26.23 10.27 16.06
CA THR A 573 -25.05 10.71 16.80
C THR A 573 -24.18 9.53 17.26
N ASP A 574 -24.80 8.41 17.66
CA ASP A 574 -24.08 7.16 17.98
C ASP A 574 -23.35 6.57 16.77
N MET A 575 -23.82 6.83 15.54
CA MET A 575 -23.26 6.27 14.31
C MET A 575 -21.79 6.67 14.09
N PHE A 576 -21.38 7.87 14.53
CA PHE A 576 -20.00 8.38 14.43
C PHE A 576 -18.94 7.52 15.12
N GLN A 577 -19.34 6.66 16.05
CA GLN A 577 -18.43 5.92 16.92
C GLN A 577 -18.15 4.49 16.40
N TRP A 578 -18.56 4.17 15.17
CA TRP A 578 -18.51 2.81 14.63
C TRP A 578 -17.22 2.58 13.82
N PRO A 579 -16.60 1.37 13.87
CA PRO A 579 -15.28 1.12 13.26
C PRO A 579 -15.15 1.39 11.75
N PHE A 580 -16.25 1.36 11.01
CA PHE A 580 -16.27 1.66 9.57
C PHE A 580 -16.39 3.16 9.26
N ILE A 581 -16.85 3.94 10.24
CA ILE A 581 -17.43 5.28 10.06
C ILE A 581 -16.49 6.38 10.57
N ASP A 582 -15.55 6.04 11.47
CA ASP A 582 -14.54 6.99 11.92
C ASP A 582 -13.65 7.49 10.75
N ALA A 583 -13.28 8.77 10.79
CA ALA A 583 -12.37 9.39 9.82
C ALA A 583 -10.92 8.91 9.99
N SER A 584 -10.58 8.28 11.13
CA SER A 584 -9.27 7.69 11.40
C SER A 584 -8.88 6.53 10.46
N TRP A 585 -9.84 5.84 9.83
CA TRP A 585 -9.59 4.64 9.01
C TRP A 585 -8.53 4.84 7.90
N ALA A 586 -8.43 6.05 7.35
CA ALA A 586 -7.42 6.42 6.35
C ALA A 586 -5.97 6.22 6.85
N ALA A 587 -5.73 6.23 8.17
CA ALA A 587 -4.40 6.03 8.76
C ALA A 587 -3.75 4.66 8.44
N GLY A 588 -4.46 3.72 7.78
CA GLY A 588 -4.03 2.38 7.32
C GLY A 588 -2.71 2.28 6.55
N PHE A 589 -2.15 3.43 6.20
CA PHE A 589 -1.08 3.62 5.24
C PHE A 589 -0.04 4.65 5.74
N ASP A 590 -0.05 5.04 7.03
CA ASP A 590 1.08 5.83 7.56
C ASP A 590 2.38 5.01 7.53
N ALA A 591 3.48 5.68 7.21
CA ALA A 591 4.80 5.09 7.04
C ALA A 591 5.47 4.64 8.36
N GLY A 592 4.81 4.83 9.51
CA GLY A 592 5.38 4.58 10.84
C GLY A 592 6.39 5.66 11.27
N LEU A 593 6.37 6.82 10.61
CA LEU A 593 7.31 7.91 10.85
C LEU A 593 6.96 8.71 12.12
N ASP A 594 5.68 8.86 12.45
CA ASP A 594 5.23 9.65 13.60
C ASP A 594 5.80 9.13 14.94
N GLY A 595 5.97 7.80 15.07
CA GLY A 595 6.62 7.18 16.22
C GLY A 595 8.13 7.43 16.35
N LEU A 596 8.82 7.82 15.27
CA LEU A 596 10.26 8.09 15.31
C LEU A 596 10.58 9.48 15.85
N TRP A 597 9.73 10.48 15.60
CA TRP A 597 9.95 11.86 16.07
C TRP A 597 10.06 11.96 17.60
N HIS A 598 9.24 11.21 18.34
CA HIS A 598 9.30 11.16 19.81
C HIS A 598 10.55 10.42 20.34
N ASN A 599 11.13 9.49 19.57
CA ASN A 599 12.30 8.70 19.99
C ASN A 599 13.65 9.31 19.57
N LEU A 600 13.66 10.29 18.66
CA LEU A 600 14.89 10.89 18.10
C LEU A 600 15.53 11.98 18.98
N GLY A 601 14.93 12.37 20.10
CA GLY A 601 15.51 13.35 21.03
C GLY A 601 15.75 14.76 20.45
N LEU A 602 15.11 15.09 19.33
CA LEU A 602 15.31 16.34 18.59
C LEU A 602 14.74 17.60 19.28
N PHE A 603 13.97 17.40 20.35
CA PHE A 603 13.53 18.46 21.26
C PHE A 603 13.96 18.10 22.69
N ASP A 604 15.06 18.70 23.15
CA ASP A 604 15.42 18.75 24.57
C ASP A 604 14.45 19.72 25.28
N PRO A 605 13.52 19.24 26.12
CA PRO A 605 12.40 20.05 26.62
C PRO A 605 12.83 20.85 27.86
N ASN A 606 13.93 21.58 27.78
CA ASN A 606 14.47 22.36 28.88
C ASN A 606 13.64 23.65 29.08
N PRO A 607 12.82 23.75 30.16
CA PRO A 607 11.84 24.83 30.29
C PRO A 607 12.42 26.08 30.98
N SER A 608 13.75 26.20 31.06
CA SER A 608 14.44 27.23 31.85
C SER A 608 15.05 28.38 31.02
N LEU A 609 14.26 28.97 30.11
CA LEU A 609 14.53 30.30 29.54
C LEU A 609 13.28 30.92 28.87
N ARG A 610 12.51 31.69 29.65
CA ARG A 610 11.58 32.75 29.21
C ARG A 610 11.68 33.92 30.19
#